data_AF-A0A2J6J789-F1
#
_entry.id   AF-A0A2J6J789-F1
#
_cell.length_a   1.000
_cell.length_b   1.000
_cell.length_c   1.000
_cell.angle_alpha   90.00
_cell.angle_beta   90.00
_cell.angle_gamma   90.00
#
_symmetry.space_group_name_H-M   'P 1'
#
loop_
_entity.id
_entity.type
_entity.pdbx_description
1 polymer ?
#
loop_
_entity_poly.entity_id
_entity_poly.type
_entity_poly.pdbx_seq_one_letter_code
_entity_poly.pdbx_strand_id
1 'polypeptide(L)'
;MLPFRKNIAEMAGYIPGFQPQEEGWIKLNTNENPYPPSPNVAEAIRNELGSDGNSLRQYPDAASRQARQVAAELYGFDPSWIIMANG
;
A
#
# COMPACT_ATOMS: atom_id res chain seq x y z
N MET A 1 13.19 9.93 31.38
CA MET A 1 13.32 9.91 29.90
C MET A 1 13.32 8.45 29.50
N LEU A 2 12.46 8.03 28.55
CA LEU A 2 12.41 6.64 28.09
C LEU A 2 13.77 6.28 27.46
N PRO A 3 14.35 5.09 27.76
CA PRO A 3 15.65 4.71 27.24
C PRO A 3 15.56 4.29 25.78
N PHE A 4 15.58 5.26 24.86
CA PHE A 4 15.68 4.98 23.43
C PHE A 4 17.10 4.56 23.05
N ARG A 5 17.22 3.74 22.00
CA ARG A 5 18.52 3.52 21.33
C ARG A 5 19.05 4.87 20.86
N LYS A 6 20.36 5.10 21.03
CA LYS A 6 21.02 6.38 20.69
C LYS A 6 20.66 6.89 19.29
N ASN A 7 20.72 6.02 18.28
CA ASN A 7 20.41 6.38 16.89
C ASN A 7 18.95 6.81 16.66
N ILE A 8 18.00 6.33 17.49
CA ILE A 8 16.59 6.72 17.41
C ILE A 8 16.38 8.07 18.09
N ALA A 9 17.08 8.32 19.19
CA ALA A 9 17.01 9.60 19.90
C ALA A 9 17.65 10.76 19.09
N GLU A 10 18.66 10.46 18.27
CA GLU A 10 19.44 11.47 17.54
C GLU A 10 18.95 11.73 16.11
N MET A 11 18.20 10.81 15.50
CA MET A 11 17.72 11.01 14.13
C MET A 11 16.62 12.08 14.06
N ALA A 12 16.67 12.91 13.02
CA ALA A 12 15.53 13.74 12.66
C ALA A 12 14.42 12.87 12.04
N GLY A 13 13.17 13.17 12.38
CA GLY A 13 12.02 12.58 11.71
C GLY A 13 11.93 13.01 10.25
N TYR A 14 11.28 12.21 9.42
CA TYR A 14 10.92 12.62 8.06
C TYR A 14 10.06 13.88 8.12
N ILE A 15 10.43 14.91 7.34
CA ILE A 15 9.67 16.16 7.20
C ILE A 15 8.91 16.09 5.87
N PRO A 16 7.59 15.83 5.87
CA PRO A 16 6.82 15.86 4.63
C PRO A 16 6.75 17.27 4.07
N GLY A 17 6.53 17.38 2.75
CA GLY A 17 6.17 18.65 2.14
C GLY A 17 4.87 19.19 2.73
N PHE A 18 4.72 20.52 2.74
CA PHE A 18 3.48 21.15 3.18
C PHE A 18 2.30 20.72 2.31
N GLN A 19 1.17 20.44 2.96
CA GLN A 19 -0.12 20.20 2.30
C GLN A 19 -1.22 20.94 3.08
N PRO A 20 -1.95 21.87 2.43
CA PRO A 20 -3.09 22.54 3.06
C PRO A 20 -4.18 21.54 3.44
N GLN A 21 -4.95 21.86 4.48
CA GLN A 21 -6.05 21.01 4.97
C GLN A 21 -7.41 21.51 4.48
N GLU A 22 -7.45 22.74 3.99
CA GLU A 22 -8.63 23.35 3.40
C GLU A 22 -8.97 22.72 2.04
N GLU A 23 -10.25 22.76 1.68
CA GLU A 23 -10.72 22.29 0.37
C GLU A 23 -10.52 23.34 -0.73
N GLY A 24 -10.84 22.99 -1.98
CA GLY A 24 -10.84 23.93 -3.12
C GLY A 24 -9.52 24.03 -3.88
N TRP A 25 -8.54 23.19 -3.59
CA TRP A 25 -7.24 23.15 -4.29
C TRP A 25 -7.23 22.20 -5.47
N ILE A 26 -6.48 22.56 -6.51
CA ILE A 26 -5.98 21.58 -7.49
C ILE A 26 -4.71 20.96 -6.89
N LYS A 27 -4.81 19.71 -6.41
CA LYS A 27 -3.73 19.03 -5.69
C LYS A 27 -2.70 18.43 -6.64
N LEU A 28 -1.45 18.91 -6.56
CA LEU A 28 -0.35 18.51 -7.46
C LEU A 28 0.99 18.26 -6.71
N ASN A 29 0.98 18.15 -5.38
CA ASN A 29 2.20 18.17 -4.56
C ASN A 29 2.70 16.79 -4.08
N THR A 30 2.00 15.68 -4.35
CA THR A 30 2.36 14.33 -3.88
C THR A 30 2.42 13.24 -4.96
N ASN A 31 2.42 13.63 -6.24
CA ASN A 31 2.49 12.72 -7.40
C ASN A 31 1.36 11.67 -7.47
N GLU A 32 0.18 11.98 -6.93
CA GLU A 32 -1.01 11.13 -7.07
C GLU A 32 -1.46 11.05 -8.53
N ASN A 33 -2.02 9.90 -8.91
CA ASN A 33 -2.61 9.75 -10.23
C ASN A 33 -3.93 10.56 -10.31
N PRO A 34 -4.17 11.35 -11.37
CA PRO A 34 -5.40 12.14 -11.50
C PRO A 34 -6.65 11.29 -11.82
N TYR A 35 -6.47 10.02 -12.21
CA TYR A 35 -7.54 9.11 -12.58
C TYR A 35 -7.87 8.13 -11.44
N PRO A 36 -9.13 7.63 -11.38
CA PRO A 36 -9.46 6.52 -10.49
C PRO A 36 -8.67 5.25 -10.86
N PRO A 37 -8.53 4.29 -9.93
CA PRO A 37 -7.97 2.98 -10.25
C PRO A 37 -8.84 2.25 -11.29
N SER A 38 -8.32 1.15 -11.85
CA SER A 38 -9.10 0.30 -12.74
C SER A 38 -10.43 -0.14 -12.08
N PRO A 39 -11.57 -0.13 -12.80
CA PRO A 39 -12.84 -0.65 -12.29
C PRO A 39 -12.75 -2.08 -11.72
N ASN A 40 -11.87 -2.90 -12.28
CA ASN A 40 -11.61 -4.27 -11.84
C ASN A 40 -11.03 -4.33 -10.42
N VAL A 41 -10.27 -3.30 -9.99
CA VAL A 41 -9.75 -3.20 -8.62
C VAL A 41 -10.90 -2.96 -7.66
N ALA A 42 -11.81 -2.05 -7.98
CA ALA A 42 -12.97 -1.76 -7.14
C ALA A 42 -13.91 -2.97 -7.03
N GLU A 43 -14.07 -3.73 -8.12
CA GLU A 43 -14.81 -5.00 -8.12
C GLU A 43 -14.14 -6.05 -7.23
N ALA A 44 -12.83 -6.29 -7.38
CA ALA A 44 -12.11 -7.26 -6.57
C ALA A 44 -12.20 -6.96 -5.06
N ILE A 45 -12.07 -5.69 -4.66
CA ILE A 45 -12.21 -5.27 -3.25
C ILE A 45 -13.62 -5.55 -2.72
N ARG A 46 -14.66 -5.20 -3.49
CA ARG A 46 -16.05 -5.47 -3.08
C ARG A 46 -16.33 -6.97 -2.96
N ASN A 47 -15.80 -7.77 -3.88
CA ASN A 47 -15.97 -9.22 -3.87
C ASN A 47 -15.26 -9.86 -2.67
N GLU A 48 -14.04 -9.41 -2.34
CA GLU A 48 -13.29 -9.89 -1.17
C GLU A 48 -13.98 -9.51 0.14
N LEU A 49 -14.54 -8.30 0.24
CA LEU A 49 -15.32 -7.86 1.40
C LEU A 49 -16.60 -8.69 1.59
N GLY A 50 -17.27 -9.06 0.50
CA GLY A 50 -18.57 -9.73 0.56
C GLY A 50 -19.66 -8.83 1.18
N SER A 51 -20.76 -9.43 1.64
CA SER A 51 -21.90 -8.68 2.21
C SER A 51 -21.71 -8.28 3.68
N ASP A 52 -20.88 -9.01 4.41
CA ASP A 52 -20.74 -8.92 5.87
C ASP A 52 -19.28 -8.85 6.36
N GLY A 53 -18.31 -8.86 5.45
CA GLY A 53 -16.89 -8.82 5.82
C GLY A 53 -16.37 -10.12 6.45
N ASN A 54 -17.10 -11.23 6.37
CA ASN A 54 -16.76 -12.44 7.11
C ASN A 54 -15.36 -12.98 6.77
N SER A 55 -14.90 -12.85 5.52
CA SER A 55 -13.53 -13.22 5.08
C SER A 55 -12.44 -12.52 5.88
N LEU A 56 -12.65 -11.26 6.30
CA LEU A 56 -11.67 -10.41 6.97
C LEU A 56 -11.28 -10.90 8.37
N ARG A 57 -11.99 -11.88 8.94
CA ARG A 57 -11.59 -12.56 10.19
C ARG A 57 -10.40 -13.49 10.00
N GLN A 58 -10.08 -13.85 8.76
CA GLN A 58 -8.97 -14.73 8.42
C GLN A 58 -7.72 -13.91 8.11
N TYR A 59 -6.56 -14.45 8.49
CA TYR A 59 -5.30 -13.89 8.02
C TYR A 59 -5.17 -14.05 6.50
N PRO A 60 -4.55 -13.08 5.81
CA PRO A 60 -4.28 -13.20 4.38
C PRO A 60 -3.23 -14.27 4.10
N ASP A 61 -3.00 -14.58 2.82
CA ASP A 61 -1.84 -15.37 2.42
C ASP A 61 -0.55 -14.63 2.79
N ALA A 62 0.11 -15.08 3.85
CA ALA A 62 1.34 -14.49 4.39
C ALA A 62 2.47 -14.40 3.35
N ALA A 63 2.44 -15.28 2.35
CA ALA A 63 3.43 -15.33 1.29
C ALA A 63 3.00 -14.58 0.01
N SER A 64 1.77 -14.05 -0.03
CA SER A 64 1.19 -13.31 -1.17
C SER A 64 1.44 -13.99 -2.52
N ARG A 65 1.29 -15.32 -2.58
CA ARG A 65 1.79 -16.16 -3.70
C ARG A 65 1.15 -15.78 -5.03
N GLN A 66 -0.15 -15.55 -5.05
CA GLN A 66 -0.87 -15.18 -6.28
C GLN A 66 -0.41 -13.82 -6.82
N ALA A 67 -0.23 -12.82 -5.96
CA ALA A 67 0.26 -11.51 -6.37
C ALA A 67 1.69 -11.59 -6.96
N ARG A 68 2.56 -12.42 -6.36
CA ARG A 68 3.91 -12.68 -6.90
C ARG A 68 3.86 -13.36 -8.26
N GLN A 69 2.96 -14.32 -8.46
CA GLN A 69 2.79 -14.99 -9.76
C GLN A 69 2.34 -14.00 -10.84
N VAL A 70 1.33 -13.17 -10.55
CA VAL A 70 0.84 -12.16 -11.50
C VAL A 70 1.93 -11.15 -11.86
N ALA A 71 2.70 -10.68 -10.87
CA ALA A 71 3.82 -9.79 -11.10
C ALA A 71 4.95 -10.47 -11.91
N ALA A 72 5.24 -11.74 -11.63
CA ALA A 72 6.26 -12.55 -12.31
C ALA A 72 5.94 -12.69 -13.80
N GLU A 73 4.69 -12.99 -14.13
CA GLU A 73 4.20 -13.06 -15.52
C GLU A 73 4.27 -11.71 -16.23
N LEU A 74 3.88 -10.63 -15.55
CA LEU A 74 3.92 -9.28 -16.10
C LEU A 74 5.35 -8.82 -16.44
N TYR A 75 6.30 -9.11 -15.56
CA TYR A 75 7.67 -8.61 -15.65
C TYR A 75 8.66 -9.61 -16.24
N GLY A 76 8.27 -10.87 -16.48
CA GLY A 76 9.11 -11.90 -17.08
C GLY A 76 10.17 -12.48 -16.14
N PHE A 77 9.85 -12.64 -14.85
CA PHE A 77 10.75 -13.19 -13.83
C PHE A 77 10.19 -14.47 -13.21
N ASP A 78 11.05 -15.21 -12.52
CA ASP A 78 10.60 -16.30 -11.64
C ASP A 78 9.95 -15.72 -10.36
N PRO A 79 8.83 -16.28 -9.85
CA PRO A 79 8.17 -15.77 -8.64
C PRO A 79 9.07 -15.73 -7.38
N SER A 80 10.13 -16.53 -7.32
CA SER A 80 11.11 -16.48 -6.22
C SER A 80 11.96 -15.22 -6.21
N TRP A 81 12.00 -14.46 -7.32
CA TRP A 81 12.70 -13.18 -7.44
C TRP A 81 11.83 -11.99 -7.02
N ILE A 82 10.57 -12.23 -6.65
CA ILE A 82 9.61 -11.18 -6.31
C ILE A 82 9.19 -11.31 -4.85
N ILE A 83 9.08 -10.16 -4.18
CA ILE A 83 8.50 -10.03 -2.85
C ILE A 83 7.42 -8.94 -2.88
N MET A 84 6.28 -9.20 -2.22
CA MET A 84 5.27 -8.17 -2.00
C MET A 84 5.57 -7.42 -0.71
N ALA A 85 5.29 -6.12 -0.67
CA ALA A 85 5.50 -5.27 0.50
C ALA A 85 4.33 -4.29 0.68
N ASN A 86 4.17 -3.77 1.90
CA ASN A 86 3.24 -2.68 2.19
C ASN A 86 3.91 -1.34 1.81
N GLY A 87 3.69 -0.91 0.58
CA GLY A 87 4.30 0.29 -0.03
C GLY A 87 3.71 1.61 0.45
#